data_AF-A0A821ART6-F1
#
_entry.id   AF-A0A821ART6-F1
#
_cell.length_a   1.000
_cell.length_b   1.000
_cell.length_c   1.000
_cell.angle_alpha   90.00
_cell.angle_beta   90.00
_cell.angle_gamma   90.00
#
_symmetry.space_group_name_H-M   'P 1'
#
loop_
_entity.id
_entity.type
_entity.pdbx_description
1 polymer ?
#
loop_
_entity_poly.entity_id
_entity_poly.type
_entity_poly.pdbx_seq_one_letter_code
_entity_poly.pdbx_strand_id
1 'polypeptide(L)'
;MHCVVLTECYLTEMKRINEFCRINNIIFIMADIYGVFSRCFVDCGYNPFTVYDKDGEQLKEVFINHISPEGIVTVAGDERHPFQDGDIVSFRELVGLENLNKCERIIKDLNIHQFSIGDISSLGGEYQRGGIAREVKQQIKLNFKSLNEQIHNPRILTIDGSDYWTKDITGEIPDLVYIHVIMLAISEFKQTYQRLPEPRQMNQENDETNLLKLTQQHLNELKSKDHSINENRFRHLLKCLIYSAKGSFAPLCSAMGGFVGQQVLTSITGKFTPIQQWLYLDAYELIKEISFEDEYNKIKSIPPDRYQSLRLCIGEELVQCLARQRLFMVGCGAIGCELLKLFALLGVGRNGEITITDHDHIEKSNLNRQFLFHKQHLNQPKSTVAAQSALDMNNELKIESYTLKVGVGSNDLCSDVFISRQAIIVNALDNIEARRYMDSRCVTNKKPLIESGTMGPKGHTFVVVPYKSETYSNQNDPIDKDVPYCNVKSFPANIEHCTIWAREKFESTFYMKPSLYNSV
;
A
#
# COMPACT_ATOMS: atom_id res chain seq x y z
N MET A 1 15.71 -16.74 -16.43
CA MET A 1 14.59 -15.80 -16.19
C MET A 1 13.99 -16.17 -14.84
N HIS A 2 13.93 -15.25 -13.87
CA HIS A 2 13.49 -15.57 -12.50
C HIS A 2 11.98 -15.33 -12.27
N CYS A 3 11.40 -14.37 -12.98
CA CYS A 3 9.99 -13.99 -12.86
C CYS A 3 9.44 -13.55 -14.22
N VAL A 4 8.15 -13.84 -14.46
CA VAL A 4 7.34 -13.37 -15.59
C VAL A 4 6.17 -12.58 -15.02
N VAL A 5 5.97 -11.38 -15.55
CA VAL A 5 4.77 -10.56 -15.28
C VAL A 5 3.99 -10.45 -16.58
N LEU A 6 2.73 -10.89 -16.57
CA LEU A 6 1.81 -10.75 -17.71
C LEU A 6 0.74 -9.72 -17.42
N THR A 7 0.47 -8.86 -18.40
CA THR A 7 -0.66 -7.95 -18.40
C THR A 7 -1.39 -8.05 -19.72
N GLU A 8 -2.72 -7.87 -19.71
CA GLU A 8 -3.55 -7.73 -20.91
C GLU A 8 -3.56 -8.93 -21.88
N CYS A 9 -3.08 -10.10 -21.45
CA CYS A 9 -2.99 -11.33 -22.25
C CYS A 9 -4.33 -12.10 -22.27
N TYR A 10 -4.52 -13.01 -23.24
CA TYR A 10 -5.66 -13.92 -23.24
C TYR A 10 -5.51 -14.99 -22.14
N LEU A 11 -6.63 -15.42 -21.56
CA LEU A 11 -6.63 -16.41 -20.47
C LEU A 11 -5.97 -17.74 -20.89
N THR A 12 -6.16 -18.17 -22.13
CA THR A 12 -5.49 -19.36 -22.69
C THR A 12 -3.97 -19.24 -22.68
N GLU A 13 -3.44 -18.10 -23.10
CA GLU A 13 -2.00 -17.83 -23.06
C GLU A 13 -1.47 -17.70 -21.63
N MET A 14 -2.22 -17.05 -20.74
CA MET A 14 -1.87 -16.96 -19.33
C MET A 14 -1.74 -18.35 -18.69
N LYS A 15 -2.70 -19.26 -18.95
CA LYS A 15 -2.65 -20.65 -18.48
C LYS A 15 -1.43 -21.38 -19.05
N ARG A 16 -1.19 -21.28 -20.36
CA ARG A 16 -0.05 -21.91 -21.03
C ARG A 16 1.29 -21.43 -20.46
N ILE A 17 1.44 -20.13 -20.24
CA ILE A 17 2.66 -19.53 -19.70
C ILE A 17 2.82 -19.87 -18.22
N ASN A 18 1.75 -19.89 -17.42
CA ASN A 18 1.82 -20.31 -16.02
C ASN A 18 2.33 -21.76 -15.90
N GLU A 19 1.80 -22.70 -16.69
CA GLU A 19 2.27 -24.09 -16.70
C GLU A 19 3.75 -24.19 -17.14
N PHE A 20 4.15 -23.43 -18.16
CA PHE A 20 5.56 -23.34 -18.55
C PHE A 20 6.44 -22.82 -17.40
N CYS A 21 6.01 -21.77 -16.72
CA CYS A 21 6.75 -21.19 -15.59
C CYS A 21 6.89 -22.21 -14.46
N ARG A 22 5.82 -22.93 -14.14
CA ARG A 22 5.79 -23.99 -13.13
C ARG A 22 6.78 -25.13 -13.42
N ILE A 23 6.82 -25.61 -14.67
CA ILE A 23 7.78 -26.66 -15.10
C ILE A 23 9.24 -26.19 -14.95
N ASN A 24 9.49 -24.91 -15.19
CA ASN A 24 10.84 -24.35 -15.19
C ASN A 24 11.23 -23.64 -13.87
N ASN A 25 10.41 -23.77 -12.82
CA ASN A 25 10.60 -23.09 -11.53
C ASN A 25 10.79 -21.56 -11.67
N ILE A 26 9.97 -20.95 -12.51
CA ILE A 26 9.91 -19.51 -12.76
C ILE A 26 8.69 -18.94 -12.04
N ILE A 27 8.85 -17.80 -11.37
CA ILE A 27 7.74 -17.09 -10.73
C ILE A 27 6.82 -16.54 -11.82
N PHE A 28 5.51 -16.74 -11.66
CA PHE A 28 4.49 -16.21 -12.54
C PHE A 28 3.61 -15.21 -11.80
N ILE A 29 3.49 -14.00 -12.34
CA ILE A 29 2.57 -12.98 -11.86
C ILE A 29 1.75 -12.52 -13.06
N MET A 30 0.45 -12.30 -12.87
CA MET A 30 -0.38 -11.59 -13.84
C MET A 30 -1.16 -10.48 -13.17
N ALA A 31 -1.45 -9.42 -13.91
CA ALA A 31 -2.36 -8.38 -13.47
C ALA A 31 -3.14 -7.81 -14.65
N ASP A 32 -4.44 -7.59 -14.45
CA ASP A 32 -5.31 -6.97 -15.44
C ASP A 32 -6.14 -5.87 -14.78
N ILE A 33 -6.51 -4.88 -15.59
CA ILE A 33 -7.36 -3.76 -15.18
C ILE A 33 -8.48 -3.63 -16.22
N TYR A 34 -9.70 -3.59 -15.73
CA TYR A 34 -10.92 -3.43 -16.49
C TYR A 34 -11.68 -2.23 -15.89
N GLY A 35 -11.32 -1.03 -16.35
CA GLY A 35 -11.89 0.20 -15.83
C GLY A 35 -11.59 0.46 -14.36
N VAL A 36 -12.63 0.39 -13.53
CA VAL A 36 -12.58 0.58 -12.07
C VAL A 36 -12.46 -0.73 -11.31
N PHE A 37 -12.10 -1.83 -11.99
CA PHE A 37 -11.82 -3.11 -11.37
C PHE A 37 -10.46 -3.63 -11.81
N SER A 38 -9.78 -4.36 -10.93
CA SER A 38 -8.48 -4.96 -11.23
C SER A 38 -8.31 -6.29 -10.52
N ARG A 39 -7.41 -7.11 -11.06
CA ARG A 39 -7.00 -8.38 -10.46
C ARG A 39 -5.51 -8.57 -10.59
N CYS A 40 -4.93 -9.29 -9.64
CA CYS A 40 -3.58 -9.81 -9.69
C CYS A 40 -3.60 -11.28 -9.26
N PHE A 41 -2.78 -12.10 -9.90
CA PHE A 41 -2.52 -13.48 -9.49
C PHE A 41 -1.02 -13.73 -9.37
N VAL A 42 -0.62 -14.43 -8.30
CA VAL A 42 0.77 -14.76 -7.97
C VAL A 42 0.92 -16.27 -7.81
N ASP A 43 1.86 -16.85 -8.55
CA ASP A 43 2.29 -18.24 -8.44
C ASP A 43 3.82 -18.32 -8.38
N CYS A 44 4.34 -18.71 -7.21
CA CYS A 44 5.79 -18.85 -6.99
C CYS A 44 6.34 -20.25 -7.32
N GLY A 45 5.56 -21.14 -7.96
CA GLY A 45 6.04 -22.42 -8.51
C GLY A 45 5.55 -23.70 -7.81
N TYR A 46 6.15 -24.83 -8.20
CA TYR A 46 5.73 -26.19 -7.76
C TYR A 46 6.40 -26.67 -6.46
N ASN A 47 7.61 -26.18 -6.18
CA ASN A 47 8.28 -26.48 -4.94
C ASN A 47 7.81 -25.51 -3.86
N PRO A 48 7.76 -25.93 -2.58
CA PRO A 48 7.39 -25.01 -1.52
C PRO A 48 8.30 -23.77 -1.57
N PHE A 49 7.68 -22.62 -1.82
CA PHE A 49 8.36 -21.34 -1.87
C PHE A 49 8.82 -21.00 -0.45
N THR A 50 10.11 -20.76 -0.28
CA THR A 50 10.68 -20.45 1.04
C THR A 50 10.68 -18.94 1.24
N VAL A 51 9.98 -18.49 2.29
CA VAL A 51 10.02 -17.11 2.76
C VAL A 51 10.97 -17.06 3.95
N TYR A 52 12.01 -16.23 3.83
CA TYR A 52 13.06 -16.07 4.85
C TYR A 52 12.69 -15.02 5.90
N ASP A 53 11.83 -14.08 5.53
CA ASP A 53 11.38 -13.00 6.37
C ASP A 53 9.91 -12.73 6.05
N LYS A 54 8.99 -13.06 6.95
CA LYS A 54 7.55 -13.03 6.68
C LYS A 54 6.95 -11.60 6.66
N ASP A 55 7.53 -10.69 7.44
CA ASP A 55 6.92 -9.40 7.80
C ASP A 55 7.84 -8.18 7.61
N GLY A 56 9.15 -8.40 7.49
CA GLY A 56 10.17 -7.35 7.41
C GLY A 56 10.37 -6.55 8.71
N GLU A 57 9.76 -6.96 9.82
CA GLU A 57 9.95 -6.32 11.12
C GLU A 57 11.38 -6.56 11.62
N GLN A 58 11.91 -5.64 12.43
CA GLN A 58 13.23 -5.82 13.00
C GLN A 58 13.21 -6.92 14.06
N LEU A 59 14.33 -7.66 14.18
CA LEU A 59 14.46 -8.68 15.21
C LEU A 59 14.36 -8.05 16.60
N LYS A 60 13.46 -8.57 17.40
CA LYS A 60 13.27 -8.15 18.77
C LYS A 60 14.38 -8.70 19.68
N GLU A 61 14.86 -7.88 20.60
CA GLU A 61 15.85 -8.26 21.61
C GLU A 61 15.44 -7.75 23.00
N VAL A 62 15.70 -8.53 24.04
CA VAL A 62 15.52 -8.13 25.44
C VAL A 62 16.69 -8.58 26.30
N PHE A 63 16.98 -7.80 27.34
CA PHE A 63 17.93 -8.16 28.38
C PHE A 63 17.26 -9.05 29.42
N ILE A 64 18.00 -10.04 29.91
CA ILE A 64 17.50 -11.02 30.88
C ILE A 64 17.90 -10.59 32.28
N ASN A 65 16.94 -10.56 33.19
CA ASN A 65 17.17 -10.34 34.61
C ASN A 65 17.38 -11.68 35.35
N HIS A 66 16.52 -12.66 35.07
CA HIS A 66 16.56 -13.97 35.72
C HIS A 66 15.96 -15.09 34.84
N ILE A 67 16.43 -16.32 35.02
CA ILE A 67 15.82 -17.54 34.44
C ILE A 67 15.62 -18.56 35.55
N SER A 68 14.38 -19.01 35.76
CA SER A 68 14.05 -20.05 36.74
C SER A 68 14.36 -21.47 36.21
N PRO A 69 14.52 -22.47 37.09
CA PRO A 69 14.73 -23.87 36.69
C PRO A 69 13.61 -24.44 35.80
N GLU A 70 12.38 -23.96 35.98
CA GLU A 70 11.21 -24.33 35.16
C GLU A 70 11.21 -23.65 33.77
N GLY A 71 12.23 -22.83 33.48
CA GLY A 71 12.38 -22.11 32.23
C GLY A 71 11.49 -20.88 32.12
N ILE A 72 11.21 -20.20 33.23
CA ILE A 72 10.56 -18.88 33.20
C ILE A 72 11.65 -17.81 33.11
N VAL A 73 11.64 -17.06 32.01
CA VAL A 73 12.55 -15.94 31.76
C VAL A 73 11.87 -14.66 32.24
N THR A 74 12.57 -13.91 33.09
CA THR A 74 12.17 -12.56 33.52
C THR A 74 13.08 -11.54 32.84
N VAL A 75 12.50 -10.61 32.08
CA VAL A 75 13.24 -9.57 31.36
C VAL A 75 13.61 -8.40 32.27
N ALA A 76 14.65 -7.67 31.91
CA ALA A 76 15.05 -6.43 32.57
C ALA A 76 14.33 -5.22 31.93
N GLY A 77 13.94 -4.25 32.77
CA GLY A 77 13.30 -3.00 32.37
C GLY A 77 11.80 -2.95 32.67
N ASP A 78 11.24 -1.74 32.61
CA ASP A 78 9.84 -1.47 32.95
C ASP A 78 8.88 -1.60 31.76
N GLU A 79 9.39 -1.93 30.57
CA GLU A 79 8.59 -2.09 29.37
C GLU A 79 8.14 -3.54 29.16
N ARG A 80 7.02 -3.71 28.44
CA ARG A 80 6.54 -5.03 28.03
C ARG A 80 7.54 -5.67 27.06
N HIS A 81 7.87 -6.95 27.25
CA HIS A 81 8.67 -7.65 26.26
C HIS A 81 7.90 -7.80 24.94
N PRO A 82 8.59 -7.71 23.78
CA PRO A 82 7.94 -7.64 22.48
C PRO A 82 7.58 -9.01 21.87
N PHE A 83 7.98 -10.11 22.50
CA PHE A 83 7.71 -11.47 22.01
C PHE A 83 6.25 -11.89 22.17
N GLN A 84 5.79 -12.79 21.30
CA GLN A 84 4.46 -13.39 21.28
C GLN A 84 4.54 -14.92 21.42
N ASP A 85 3.39 -15.54 21.71
CA ASP A 85 3.26 -17.00 21.72
C ASP A 85 3.70 -17.62 20.39
N GLY A 86 4.61 -18.58 20.45
CA GLY A 86 5.12 -19.29 19.28
C GLY A 86 6.36 -18.66 18.62
N ASP A 87 6.79 -17.47 19.07
CA ASP A 87 8.06 -16.88 18.65
C ASP A 87 9.22 -17.80 19.06
N ILE A 88 10.30 -17.82 18.28
CA ILE A 88 11.52 -18.55 18.64
C ILE A 88 12.59 -17.54 19.05
N VAL A 89 13.28 -17.80 20.14
CA VAL A 89 14.43 -17.01 20.59
C VAL A 89 15.69 -17.84 20.73
N SER A 90 16.80 -17.17 20.48
CA SER A 90 18.15 -17.61 20.80
C SER A 90 18.71 -16.77 21.95
N PHE A 91 19.70 -17.33 22.65
CA PHE A 91 20.31 -16.69 23.82
C PHE A 91 21.79 -16.41 23.59
N ARG A 92 22.28 -15.30 24.16
CA ARG A 92 23.71 -15.00 24.21
C ARG A 92 24.09 -14.38 25.55
N GLU A 93 25.35 -14.55 25.94
CA GLU A 93 25.93 -13.92 27.15
C GLU A 93 25.30 -14.37 28.48
N LEU A 94 24.60 -15.50 28.52
CA LEU A 94 24.18 -16.12 29.79
C LEU A 94 25.38 -16.73 30.51
N VAL A 95 25.50 -16.44 31.81
CA VAL A 95 26.48 -17.06 32.72
C VAL A 95 25.76 -18.03 33.67
N GLY A 96 26.29 -19.25 33.80
CA GLY A 96 25.71 -20.35 34.58
C GLY A 96 24.71 -21.22 33.83
N LEU A 97 24.25 -20.77 32.66
CA LEU A 97 23.41 -21.52 31.70
C LEU A 97 24.04 -21.49 30.30
N GLU A 98 25.33 -21.80 30.18
CA GLU A 98 26.09 -21.65 28.94
C GLU A 98 25.57 -22.55 27.81
N ASN A 99 24.96 -23.68 28.14
CA ASN A 99 24.35 -24.57 27.14
C ASN A 99 23.13 -23.94 26.49
N LEU A 100 22.39 -23.07 27.20
CA LEU A 100 21.24 -22.36 26.65
C LEU A 100 21.65 -21.33 25.58
N ASN A 101 22.88 -20.79 25.65
CA ASN A 101 23.43 -19.89 24.61
C ASN A 101 23.60 -20.56 23.22
N LYS A 102 23.49 -21.89 23.13
CA LYS A 102 23.63 -22.65 21.88
C LYS A 102 22.30 -23.21 21.38
N CYS A 103 21.20 -22.89 22.04
CA CYS A 103 19.89 -23.44 21.75
C CYS A 103 18.91 -22.35 21.33
N GLU A 104 17.91 -22.77 20.54
CA GLU A 104 16.72 -22.00 20.25
C GLU A 104 15.55 -22.55 21.07
N ARG A 105 14.66 -21.68 21.53
CA ARG A 105 13.48 -22.06 22.32
C ARG A 105 12.23 -21.37 21.80
N ILE A 106 11.13 -22.11 21.76
CA ILE A 106 9.81 -21.57 21.47
C ILE A 106 9.29 -20.88 22.72
N ILE A 107 8.77 -19.67 22.54
CA ILE A 107 8.22 -18.84 23.59
C ILE A 107 6.75 -19.13 23.84
N LYS A 108 6.38 -19.09 25.12
CA LYS A 108 5.02 -18.85 25.57
C LYS A 108 4.98 -17.56 26.41
N ASP A 109 4.28 -16.54 25.93
CA ASP A 109 4.03 -15.28 26.64
C ASP A 109 3.25 -15.57 27.93
N LEU A 110 3.69 -15.01 29.05
CA LEU A 110 3.01 -15.16 30.34
C LEU A 110 2.44 -13.83 30.82
N ASN A 111 3.27 -12.79 30.84
CA ASN A 111 2.89 -11.44 31.25
C ASN A 111 3.88 -10.41 30.70
N ILE A 112 3.67 -9.13 31.04
CA ILE A 112 4.46 -8.03 30.49
C ILE A 112 5.98 -8.18 30.64
N HIS A 113 6.48 -8.86 31.68
CA HIS A 113 7.93 -9.01 31.92
C HIS A 113 8.41 -10.46 31.89
N GLN A 114 7.55 -11.43 31.60
CA GLN A 114 7.91 -12.83 31.71
C GLN A 114 7.35 -13.67 30.58
N PHE A 115 8.20 -14.59 30.11
CA PHE A 115 7.82 -15.61 29.15
C PHE A 115 8.45 -16.96 29.52
N SER A 116 7.84 -18.06 29.10
CA SER A 116 8.37 -19.41 29.30
C SER A 116 9.07 -19.94 28.05
N ILE A 117 10.17 -20.67 28.26
CA ILE A 117 10.92 -21.41 27.24
C ILE A 117 10.86 -22.93 27.43
N GLY A 118 9.94 -23.38 28.29
CA GLY A 118 9.82 -24.77 28.72
C GLY A 118 10.98 -25.23 29.61
N ASP A 119 10.89 -26.45 30.11
CA ASP A 119 11.85 -27.02 31.05
C ASP A 119 13.30 -26.96 30.53
N ILE A 120 14.21 -26.52 31.40
CA ILE A 120 15.65 -26.40 31.15
C ILE A 120 16.49 -27.32 32.05
N SER A 121 15.86 -28.15 32.90
CA SER A 121 16.55 -29.06 33.82
C SER A 121 17.58 -29.97 33.14
N SER A 122 17.30 -30.38 31.89
CA SER A 122 18.17 -31.22 31.06
C SER A 122 19.41 -30.52 30.51
N LEU A 123 19.47 -29.17 30.53
CA LEU A 123 20.60 -28.41 29.99
C LEU A 123 21.76 -28.29 31.00
N GLY A 124 21.50 -28.52 32.28
CA GLY A 124 22.48 -28.41 33.36
C GLY A 124 22.94 -26.97 33.65
N GLY A 125 23.29 -26.71 34.91
CA GLY A 125 23.68 -25.39 35.40
C GLY A 125 22.52 -24.62 36.04
N GLU A 126 22.84 -23.50 36.68
CA GLU A 126 21.90 -22.58 37.30
C GLU A 126 22.21 -21.16 36.83
N TYR A 127 21.16 -20.37 36.57
CA TYR A 127 21.33 -18.99 36.15
C TYR A 127 22.11 -18.19 37.20
N GLN A 128 23.19 -17.52 36.79
CA GLN A 128 23.96 -16.64 37.66
C GLN A 128 23.69 -15.17 37.36
N ARG A 129 23.89 -14.75 36.09
CA ARG A 129 23.71 -13.36 35.66
C ARG A 129 23.75 -13.19 34.14
N GLY A 130 23.29 -12.02 33.71
CA GLY A 130 23.42 -11.53 32.34
C GLY A 130 22.49 -12.24 31.36
N GLY A 131 22.71 -12.02 30.08
CA GLY A 131 21.97 -12.68 29.02
C GLY A 131 21.11 -11.74 28.20
N ILE A 132 21.06 -12.04 26.91
CA ILE A 132 20.19 -11.39 25.93
C ILE A 132 19.39 -12.49 25.24
N ALA A 133 18.07 -12.33 25.18
CA ALA A 133 17.20 -13.13 24.34
C ALA A 133 16.93 -12.36 23.05
N ARG A 134 17.14 -13.01 21.90
CA ARG A 134 16.94 -12.45 20.57
C ARG A 134 16.01 -13.34 19.75
N GLU A 135 15.00 -12.72 19.15
CA GLU A 135 14.10 -13.39 18.19
C GLU A 135 14.87 -14.00 17.01
N VAL A 136 14.42 -15.16 16.56
CA VAL A 136 14.91 -15.85 15.37
C VAL A 136 13.80 -15.85 14.32
N LYS A 137 14.08 -15.30 13.13
CA LYS A 137 13.12 -15.30 12.02
C LYS A 137 12.87 -16.73 11.56
N GLN A 138 11.61 -17.16 11.64
CA GLN A 138 11.18 -18.45 11.13
C GLN A 138 11.06 -18.43 9.60
N GLN A 139 11.67 -19.41 8.95
CA GLN A 139 11.43 -19.64 7.53
C GLN A 139 10.10 -20.37 7.35
N ILE A 140 9.21 -19.81 6.52
CA ILE A 140 7.94 -20.46 6.19
C ILE A 140 7.98 -21.01 4.77
N LYS A 141 7.36 -22.17 4.56
CA LYS A 141 7.25 -22.81 3.24
C LYS A 141 5.81 -22.68 2.74
N LEU A 142 5.63 -22.01 1.61
CA LEU A 142 4.33 -21.76 1.01
C LEU A 142 4.13 -22.59 -0.26
N ASN A 143 2.96 -23.21 -0.40
CA ASN A 143 2.60 -23.96 -1.60
C ASN A 143 1.63 -23.15 -2.47
N PHE A 144 1.98 -22.98 -3.74
CA PHE A 144 1.16 -22.29 -4.74
C PHE A 144 0.50 -23.29 -5.68
N LYS A 145 -0.74 -22.98 -6.07
CA LYS A 145 -1.53 -23.78 -7.01
C LYS A 145 -1.45 -23.13 -8.38
N SER A 146 -1.58 -23.94 -9.44
CA SER A 146 -1.53 -23.38 -10.79
C SER A 146 -2.74 -22.48 -11.05
N LEU A 147 -2.59 -21.57 -12.01
CA LEU A 147 -3.68 -20.72 -12.47
C LEU A 147 -4.90 -21.56 -12.86
N ASN A 148 -4.69 -22.71 -13.50
CA ASN A 148 -5.78 -23.59 -13.93
C ASN A 148 -6.55 -24.22 -12.76
N GLU A 149 -5.90 -24.49 -11.62
CA GLU A 149 -6.62 -24.92 -10.42
C GLU A 149 -7.34 -23.73 -9.75
N GLN A 150 -6.69 -22.57 -9.74
CA GLN A 150 -7.12 -21.39 -8.99
C GLN A 150 -8.30 -20.63 -9.61
N ILE A 151 -8.62 -20.86 -10.88
CA ILE A 151 -9.85 -20.35 -11.46
C ILE A 151 -11.11 -21.09 -10.96
N HIS A 152 -10.97 -22.33 -10.48
CA HIS A 152 -12.09 -23.15 -9.99
C HIS A 152 -12.12 -23.26 -8.45
N ASN A 153 -11.00 -22.95 -7.80
CA ASN A 153 -10.85 -22.96 -6.35
C ASN A 153 -9.94 -21.78 -5.91
N PRO A 154 -10.40 -20.53 -6.13
CA PRO A 154 -9.58 -19.35 -5.97
C PRO A 154 -9.25 -19.13 -4.51
N ARG A 155 -8.01 -18.80 -4.15
CA ARG A 155 -7.68 -18.23 -2.83
C ARG A 155 -7.55 -16.72 -2.95
N ILE A 156 -8.58 -16.00 -2.51
CA ILE A 156 -8.66 -14.54 -2.63
C ILE A 156 -8.19 -13.88 -1.33
N LEU A 157 -7.27 -12.94 -1.45
CA LEU A 157 -6.86 -12.09 -0.35
C LEU A 157 -7.91 -10.98 -0.14
N THR A 158 -8.47 -10.91 1.05
CA THR A 158 -9.33 -9.81 1.52
C THR A 158 -8.47 -8.74 2.19
N ILE A 159 -8.94 -7.48 2.16
CA ILE A 159 -8.20 -6.34 2.73
C ILE A 159 -8.02 -6.47 4.26
N ASP A 160 -9.00 -7.05 4.94
CA ASP A 160 -8.99 -7.29 6.39
C ASP A 160 -8.35 -8.64 6.77
N GLY A 161 -7.91 -9.44 5.79
CA GLY A 161 -7.33 -10.76 6.00
C GLY A 161 -8.32 -11.83 6.46
N SER A 162 -9.62 -11.54 6.45
CA SER A 162 -10.69 -12.52 6.70
C SER A 162 -10.73 -13.63 5.65
N ASP A 163 -11.34 -14.77 5.97
CA ASP A 163 -11.63 -15.78 4.95
C ASP A 163 -12.60 -15.17 3.93
N TYR A 164 -12.21 -15.13 2.65
CA TYR A 164 -13.02 -14.59 1.55
C TYR A 164 -14.32 -15.36 1.30
N TRP A 165 -14.49 -16.55 1.91
CA TRP A 165 -15.76 -17.27 1.95
C TRP A 165 -16.62 -16.94 3.16
N THR A 166 -16.14 -16.12 4.10
CA THR A 166 -16.95 -15.64 5.21
C THR A 166 -18.13 -14.91 4.60
N LYS A 167 -19.32 -15.50 4.76
CA LYS A 167 -20.57 -14.87 4.36
C LYS A 167 -20.60 -13.48 4.99
N ASP A 168 -21.01 -12.49 4.22
CA ASP A 168 -21.14 -11.14 4.77
C ASP A 168 -22.23 -11.12 5.86
N ILE A 169 -22.46 -9.95 6.47
CA ILE A 169 -23.48 -9.78 7.52
C ILE A 169 -24.90 -10.22 7.08
N THR A 170 -25.14 -10.37 5.77
CA THR A 170 -26.42 -10.79 5.20
C THR A 170 -26.50 -12.31 4.96
N GLY A 171 -25.41 -13.04 5.15
CA GLY A 171 -25.35 -14.48 4.87
C GLY A 171 -25.05 -14.82 3.41
N GLU A 172 -24.67 -13.83 2.59
CA GLU A 172 -24.43 -13.95 1.15
C GLU A 172 -22.94 -14.12 0.82
N ILE A 173 -22.65 -14.60 -0.39
CA ILE A 173 -21.27 -14.69 -0.89
C ILE A 173 -20.69 -13.28 -1.08
N PRO A 174 -19.41 -13.04 -0.71
CA PRO A 174 -18.77 -11.73 -0.90
C PRO A 174 -18.60 -11.31 -2.37
N ASP A 175 -18.62 -10.00 -2.62
CA ASP A 175 -18.49 -9.40 -3.95
C ASP A 175 -17.23 -9.81 -4.70
N LEU A 176 -16.14 -10.09 -3.98
CA LEU A 176 -14.87 -10.53 -4.58
C LEU A 176 -15.02 -11.84 -5.37
N VAL A 177 -15.93 -12.74 -4.95
CA VAL A 177 -16.22 -13.98 -5.70
C VAL A 177 -16.99 -13.67 -6.97
N TYR A 178 -17.97 -12.75 -6.92
CA TYR A 178 -18.67 -12.28 -8.12
C TYR A 178 -17.69 -11.61 -9.10
N ILE A 179 -16.82 -10.73 -8.61
CA ILE A 179 -15.79 -10.07 -9.43
C ILE A 179 -14.85 -11.12 -10.06
N HIS A 180 -14.44 -12.14 -9.31
CA HIS A 180 -13.63 -13.24 -9.82
C HIS A 180 -14.28 -13.90 -11.05
N VAL A 181 -15.52 -14.39 -10.91
CA VAL A 181 -16.21 -15.10 -12.00
C VAL A 181 -16.57 -14.20 -13.17
N ILE A 182 -16.96 -12.93 -12.91
CA ILE A 182 -17.27 -11.97 -13.98
C ILE A 182 -15.99 -11.66 -14.79
N MET A 183 -14.84 -11.46 -14.14
CA MET A 183 -13.59 -11.22 -14.85
C MET A 183 -13.09 -12.45 -15.65
N LEU A 184 -13.39 -13.67 -15.19
CA LEU A 184 -13.15 -14.87 -15.99
C LEU A 184 -14.04 -14.87 -17.24
N ALA A 185 -15.34 -14.59 -17.08
CA ALA A 185 -16.28 -14.48 -18.19
C ALA A 185 -15.88 -13.39 -19.19
N ILE A 186 -15.39 -12.23 -18.74
CA ILE A 186 -14.85 -11.17 -19.62
C ILE A 186 -13.61 -11.65 -20.37
N SER A 187 -12.74 -12.41 -19.72
CA SER A 187 -11.52 -12.94 -20.37
C SER A 187 -11.88 -13.93 -21.48
N GLU A 188 -12.86 -14.80 -21.23
CA GLU A 188 -13.39 -15.74 -22.21
C GLU A 188 -14.15 -15.03 -23.34
N PHE A 189 -14.96 -14.02 -23.01
CA PHE A 189 -15.62 -13.18 -23.98
C PHE A 189 -14.61 -12.49 -24.91
N LYS A 190 -13.55 -11.90 -24.35
CA LYS A 190 -12.46 -11.25 -25.11
C LYS A 190 -11.80 -12.23 -26.07
N GLN A 191 -11.62 -13.48 -25.66
CA GLN A 191 -11.05 -14.53 -26.50
C GLN A 191 -12.00 -14.96 -27.63
N THR A 192 -13.29 -15.13 -27.35
CA THR A 192 -14.29 -15.57 -28.33
C THR A 192 -14.62 -14.50 -29.35
N TYR A 193 -14.82 -13.26 -28.89
CA TYR A 193 -15.29 -12.16 -29.74
C TYR A 193 -14.18 -11.21 -30.20
N GLN A 194 -12.95 -11.40 -29.75
CA GLN A 194 -11.79 -10.55 -30.07
C GLN A 194 -12.00 -9.07 -29.72
N ARG A 195 -12.84 -8.79 -28.73
CA ARG A 195 -13.14 -7.46 -28.21
C ARG A 195 -13.65 -7.53 -26.77
N LEU A 196 -13.56 -6.42 -26.05
CA LEU A 196 -14.22 -6.27 -24.75
C LEU A 196 -15.74 -6.05 -24.90
N PRO A 197 -16.54 -6.38 -23.87
CA PRO A 197 -17.98 -6.15 -23.89
C PRO A 197 -18.32 -4.65 -23.90
N GLU A 198 -19.53 -4.33 -24.32
CA GLU A 198 -20.08 -2.97 -24.30
C GLU A 198 -21.51 -2.96 -23.76
N PRO A 199 -21.94 -1.89 -23.07
CA PRO A 199 -23.35 -1.59 -22.90
C PRO A 199 -24.00 -1.41 -24.28
N ARG A 200 -24.98 -2.24 -24.66
CA ARG A 200 -25.71 -2.14 -25.94
C ARG A 200 -27.22 -2.15 -25.71
N GLN A 201 -27.94 -1.33 -26.45
CA GLN A 201 -29.40 -1.31 -26.46
C GLN A 201 -30.06 -2.48 -27.23
N MET A 202 -31.28 -2.78 -26.78
CA MET A 202 -32.26 -3.81 -27.14
C MET A 202 -32.38 -4.11 -28.64
N ASN A 203 -32.19 -5.38 -29.04
CA ASN A 203 -33.08 -6.17 -29.94
C ASN A 203 -32.44 -7.44 -30.53
N GLN A 204 -31.16 -7.75 -30.27
CA GLN A 204 -30.54 -9.05 -30.57
C GLN A 204 -29.56 -9.39 -29.45
N GLU A 205 -29.41 -10.68 -29.09
CA GLU A 205 -28.64 -11.22 -27.95
C GLU A 205 -27.49 -10.29 -27.50
N ASN A 206 -27.73 -9.52 -26.43
CA ASN A 206 -26.81 -8.48 -25.99
C ASN A 206 -25.58 -9.11 -25.29
N ASP A 207 -24.44 -8.39 -25.32
CA ASP A 207 -23.20 -8.81 -24.65
C ASP A 207 -23.44 -9.19 -23.18
N GLU A 208 -24.38 -8.50 -22.52
CA GLU A 208 -24.84 -8.80 -21.16
C GLU A 208 -25.41 -10.21 -21.03
N THR A 209 -26.29 -10.65 -21.93
CA THR A 209 -26.87 -12.01 -21.91
C THR A 209 -25.79 -13.07 -22.09
N ASN A 210 -24.86 -12.84 -23.03
CA ASN A 210 -23.76 -13.76 -23.27
C ASN A 210 -22.80 -13.83 -22.08
N LEU A 211 -22.45 -12.69 -21.49
CA LEU A 211 -21.63 -12.65 -20.29
C LEU A 211 -22.34 -13.24 -19.07
N LEU A 212 -23.65 -13.05 -18.94
CA LEU A 212 -24.43 -13.65 -17.86
C LEU A 212 -24.39 -15.19 -17.97
N LYS A 213 -24.57 -15.74 -19.18
CA LYS A 213 -24.43 -17.19 -19.44
C LYS A 213 -23.04 -17.70 -19.06
N LEU A 214 -21.98 -17.02 -19.52
CA LEU A 214 -20.59 -17.38 -19.19
C LEU A 214 -20.31 -17.28 -17.69
N THR A 215 -20.77 -16.22 -17.04
CA THR A 215 -20.53 -16.01 -15.60
C THR A 215 -21.25 -17.06 -14.76
N GLN A 216 -22.49 -17.42 -15.12
CA GLN A 216 -23.22 -18.51 -14.46
C GLN A 216 -22.51 -19.86 -14.64
N GLN A 217 -21.91 -20.10 -15.82
CA GLN A 217 -21.10 -21.29 -16.05
C GLN A 217 -19.89 -21.31 -15.09
N HIS A 218 -19.07 -20.25 -15.05
CA HIS A 218 -17.91 -20.17 -14.14
C HIS A 218 -18.32 -20.32 -12.67
N LEU A 219 -19.47 -19.75 -12.29
CA LEU A 219 -20.00 -19.89 -10.93
C LEU A 219 -20.35 -21.33 -10.58
N ASN A 220 -20.97 -22.07 -11.51
CA ASN A 220 -21.31 -23.49 -11.33
C ASN A 220 -20.06 -24.40 -11.32
N GLU A 221 -18.95 -23.96 -11.91
CA GLU A 221 -17.68 -24.69 -11.95
C GLU A 221 -16.83 -24.48 -10.68
N LEU A 222 -17.22 -23.57 -9.78
CA LEU A 222 -16.54 -23.40 -8.49
C LEU A 222 -16.73 -24.64 -7.61
N LYS A 223 -15.66 -25.05 -6.92
CA LYS A 223 -15.68 -26.28 -6.08
C LYS A 223 -16.43 -26.14 -4.74
N SER A 224 -16.80 -24.93 -4.33
CA SER A 224 -17.57 -24.66 -3.10
C SER A 224 -19.05 -25.04 -3.25
N LYS A 225 -19.71 -25.50 -2.19
CA LYS A 225 -20.99 -26.25 -2.29
C LYS A 225 -22.25 -25.58 -1.71
N ASP A 226 -22.24 -24.28 -1.42
CA ASP A 226 -23.47 -23.60 -0.98
C ASP A 226 -23.48 -22.14 -1.42
N HIS A 227 -24.17 -21.87 -2.53
CA HIS A 227 -24.21 -20.55 -3.15
C HIS A 227 -25.59 -19.91 -2.96
N SER A 228 -25.79 -19.22 -1.83
CA SER A 228 -26.86 -18.23 -1.75
C SER A 228 -26.41 -16.98 -2.52
N ILE A 229 -26.89 -16.84 -3.76
CA ILE A 229 -26.55 -15.75 -4.66
C ILE A 229 -27.60 -14.64 -4.55
N ASN A 230 -27.14 -13.41 -4.39
CA ASN A 230 -27.99 -12.24 -4.55
C ASN A 230 -27.98 -11.80 -6.01
N GLU A 231 -28.99 -12.25 -6.76
CA GLU A 231 -29.14 -11.98 -8.19
C GLU A 231 -29.08 -10.48 -8.53
N ASN A 232 -29.67 -9.62 -7.70
CA ASN A 232 -29.70 -8.18 -7.97
C ASN A 232 -28.31 -7.56 -7.83
N ARG A 233 -27.61 -7.87 -6.74
CA ARG A 233 -26.25 -7.39 -6.47
C ARG A 233 -25.26 -7.91 -7.51
N PHE A 234 -25.33 -9.20 -7.82
CA PHE A 234 -24.52 -9.85 -8.84
C PHE A 234 -24.72 -9.22 -10.22
N ARG A 235 -25.98 -9.03 -10.66
CA ARG A 235 -26.28 -8.37 -11.94
C ARG A 235 -25.82 -6.93 -11.98
N HIS A 236 -25.91 -6.21 -10.86
CA HIS A 236 -25.42 -4.84 -10.79
C HIS A 236 -23.90 -4.78 -10.98
N LEU A 237 -23.13 -5.63 -10.27
CA LEU A 237 -21.68 -5.73 -10.45
C LEU A 237 -21.29 -6.13 -11.87
N LEU A 238 -22.00 -7.08 -12.48
CA LEU A 238 -21.81 -7.47 -13.88
C LEU A 238 -21.96 -6.25 -14.81
N LYS A 239 -22.99 -5.43 -14.60
CA LYS A 239 -23.20 -4.20 -15.38
C LYS A 239 -22.11 -3.16 -15.15
N CYS A 240 -21.64 -2.95 -13.92
CA CYS A 240 -20.52 -2.07 -13.61
C CYS A 240 -19.23 -2.49 -14.35
N LEU A 241 -18.92 -3.78 -14.34
CA LEU A 241 -17.77 -4.35 -15.04
C LEU A 241 -17.90 -4.20 -16.56
N ILE A 242 -19.08 -4.51 -17.14
CA ILE A 242 -19.34 -4.33 -18.58
C ILE A 242 -19.17 -2.86 -18.99
N TYR A 243 -19.77 -1.94 -18.22
CA TYR A 243 -19.70 -0.51 -18.49
C TYR A 243 -18.27 0.01 -18.51
N SER A 244 -17.49 -0.36 -17.50
CA SER A 244 -16.14 0.19 -17.32
C SER A 244 -15.03 -0.61 -17.98
N ALA A 245 -15.30 -1.80 -18.55
CA ALA A 245 -14.28 -2.74 -19.04
C ALA A 245 -13.25 -2.13 -20.01
N LYS A 246 -13.66 -1.18 -20.85
CA LYS A 246 -12.79 -0.50 -21.83
C LYS A 246 -12.09 0.74 -21.28
N GLY A 247 -12.44 1.16 -20.08
CA GLY A 247 -11.82 2.28 -19.40
C GLY A 247 -10.47 1.89 -18.79
N SER A 248 -9.69 2.92 -18.45
CA SER A 248 -8.42 2.77 -17.74
C SER A 248 -8.36 3.81 -16.63
N PHE A 249 -8.46 3.36 -15.38
CA PHE A 249 -8.45 4.23 -14.21
C PHE A 249 -7.06 4.34 -13.60
N ALA A 250 -6.34 5.43 -13.92
CA ALA A 250 -4.94 5.61 -13.54
C ALA A 250 -4.60 5.42 -12.04
N PRO A 251 -5.46 5.82 -11.07
CA PRO A 251 -5.25 5.52 -9.65
C PRO A 251 -5.17 4.02 -9.38
N LEU A 252 -6.09 3.23 -9.95
CA LEU A 252 -6.10 1.78 -9.80
C LEU A 252 -4.91 1.12 -10.51
N CYS A 253 -4.51 1.65 -11.68
CA CYS A 253 -3.27 1.24 -12.35
C CYS A 253 -2.03 1.47 -11.48
N SER A 254 -1.98 2.61 -10.79
CA SER A 254 -0.85 2.95 -9.92
C SER A 254 -0.82 2.06 -8.69
N ALA A 255 -1.97 1.82 -8.05
CA ALA A 255 -2.08 0.92 -6.90
C ALA A 255 -1.69 -0.52 -7.27
N MET A 256 -2.30 -1.08 -8.33
CA MET A 256 -2.02 -2.45 -8.78
C MET A 256 -0.57 -2.59 -9.27
N GLY A 257 -0.04 -1.61 -10.00
CA GLY A 257 1.36 -1.59 -10.42
C GLY A 257 2.33 -1.59 -9.23
N GLY A 258 2.01 -0.86 -8.16
CA GLY A 258 2.75 -0.89 -6.90
C GLY A 258 2.73 -2.28 -6.24
N PHE A 259 1.55 -2.91 -6.14
CA PHE A 259 1.43 -4.27 -5.61
C PHE A 259 2.22 -5.27 -6.44
N VAL A 260 2.06 -5.28 -7.76
CA VAL A 260 2.79 -6.18 -8.67
C VAL A 260 4.29 -5.96 -8.57
N GLY A 261 4.76 -4.71 -8.56
CA GLY A 261 6.17 -4.38 -8.38
C GLY A 261 6.73 -4.93 -7.06
N GLN A 262 5.96 -4.80 -5.97
CA GLN A 262 6.32 -5.38 -4.68
C GLN A 262 6.32 -6.92 -4.73
N GLN A 263 5.35 -7.56 -5.39
CA GLN A 263 5.30 -9.02 -5.54
C GLN A 263 6.52 -9.56 -6.31
N VAL A 264 6.97 -8.86 -7.36
CA VAL A 264 8.21 -9.24 -8.07
C VAL A 264 9.41 -9.26 -7.12
N LEU A 265 9.58 -8.21 -6.31
CA LEU A 265 10.67 -8.14 -5.33
C LEU A 265 10.53 -9.22 -4.25
N THR A 266 9.33 -9.37 -3.70
CA THR A 266 9.02 -10.36 -2.67
C THR A 266 9.32 -11.78 -3.14
N SER A 267 8.82 -12.15 -4.33
CA SER A 267 8.98 -13.50 -4.87
C SER A 267 10.43 -13.82 -5.27
N ILE A 268 11.20 -12.85 -5.78
CA ILE A 268 12.61 -13.10 -6.16
C ILE A 268 13.54 -13.16 -4.93
N THR A 269 13.22 -12.42 -3.87
CA THR A 269 14.09 -12.31 -2.69
C THR A 269 13.72 -13.28 -1.56
N GLY A 270 12.48 -13.77 -1.54
CA GLY A 270 11.94 -14.50 -0.38
C GLY A 270 11.79 -13.63 0.86
N LYS A 271 11.84 -12.30 0.71
CA LYS A 271 11.56 -11.31 1.77
C LYS A 271 10.14 -10.80 1.64
N PHE A 272 9.42 -10.77 2.75
CA PHE A 272 7.97 -10.62 2.88
C PHE A 272 7.18 -11.86 2.45
N THR A 273 5.97 -11.98 2.99
CA THR A 273 5.01 -13.00 2.57
C THR A 273 4.38 -12.57 1.24
N PRO A 274 4.51 -13.35 0.15
CA PRO A 274 3.83 -13.07 -1.11
C PRO A 274 2.31 -13.21 -0.97
N ILE A 275 1.57 -12.51 -1.82
CA ILE A 275 0.13 -12.72 -1.99
C ILE A 275 -0.09 -14.17 -2.39
N GLN A 276 -0.98 -14.86 -1.70
CA GLN A 276 -1.34 -16.24 -1.97
C GLN A 276 -2.87 -16.32 -2.16
N GLN A 277 -3.43 -16.15 -3.36
CA GLN A 277 -2.80 -16.15 -4.69
C GLN A 277 -3.47 -15.11 -5.62
N TRP A 278 -4.74 -14.77 -5.36
CA TRP A 278 -5.47 -13.68 -6.04
C TRP A 278 -5.61 -12.44 -5.15
N LEU A 279 -5.45 -11.27 -5.74
CA LEU A 279 -5.82 -9.97 -5.17
C LEU A 279 -6.78 -9.27 -6.15
N TYR A 280 -7.90 -8.77 -5.64
CA TYR A 280 -8.81 -7.91 -6.39
C TYR A 280 -8.87 -6.56 -5.72
N LEU A 281 -8.85 -5.50 -6.52
CA LEU A 281 -9.09 -4.13 -6.08
C LEU A 281 -10.07 -3.49 -7.04
N ASP A 282 -11.00 -2.72 -6.52
CA ASP A 282 -12.00 -2.01 -7.28
C ASP A 282 -12.29 -0.63 -6.68
N ALA A 283 -13.00 0.17 -7.46
CA ALA A 283 -13.54 1.47 -7.07
C ALA A 283 -14.93 1.63 -7.71
N TYR A 284 -15.75 0.57 -7.69
CA TYR A 284 -17.03 0.58 -8.39
C TYR A 284 -18.06 1.53 -7.74
N GLU A 285 -17.79 2.00 -6.52
CA GLU A 285 -18.58 3.05 -5.86
C GLU A 285 -18.60 4.36 -6.66
N LEU A 286 -17.63 4.56 -7.57
CA LEU A 286 -17.60 5.69 -8.49
C LEU A 286 -18.71 5.62 -9.54
N ILE A 287 -19.23 4.43 -9.84
CA ILE A 287 -20.19 4.20 -10.94
C ILE A 287 -21.47 3.48 -10.51
N LYS A 288 -21.60 3.12 -9.23
CA LYS A 288 -22.75 2.35 -8.69
C LYS A 288 -24.11 3.00 -8.92
N GLU A 289 -24.15 4.34 -9.06
CA GLU A 289 -25.41 5.11 -9.19
C GLU A 289 -25.62 5.67 -10.61
N ILE A 290 -24.74 5.34 -11.56
CA ILE A 290 -24.83 5.86 -12.93
C ILE A 290 -25.88 5.10 -13.75
N SER A 291 -26.67 5.83 -14.54
CA SER A 291 -27.45 5.24 -15.64
C SER A 291 -26.50 4.82 -16.77
N PHE A 292 -26.09 3.55 -16.77
CA PHE A 292 -25.03 3.06 -17.68
C PHE A 292 -25.31 3.34 -19.16
N GLU A 293 -26.55 3.19 -19.61
CA GLU A 293 -26.94 3.38 -21.02
C GLU A 293 -26.90 4.86 -21.42
N ASP A 294 -27.53 5.73 -20.62
CA ASP A 294 -27.58 7.16 -20.91
C ASP A 294 -26.18 7.76 -20.89
N GLU A 295 -25.37 7.40 -19.89
CA GLU A 295 -24.01 7.89 -19.77
C GLU A 295 -23.11 7.36 -20.88
N TYR A 296 -23.25 6.09 -21.29
CA TYR A 296 -22.47 5.53 -22.40
C TYR A 296 -22.80 6.20 -23.74
N ASN A 297 -24.09 6.46 -24.02
CA ASN A 297 -24.52 7.17 -25.23
C ASN A 297 -24.03 8.62 -25.24
N LYS A 298 -24.08 9.31 -24.09
CA LYS A 298 -23.49 10.63 -23.90
C LYS A 298 -21.98 10.62 -24.18
N ILE A 299 -21.24 9.67 -23.62
CA ILE A 299 -19.79 9.54 -23.86
C ILE A 299 -19.48 9.29 -25.35
N LYS A 300 -20.28 8.49 -26.06
CA LYS A 300 -20.11 8.25 -27.50
C LYS A 300 -20.34 9.48 -28.37
N SER A 301 -21.18 10.41 -27.92
CA SER A 301 -21.46 11.67 -28.63
C SER A 301 -20.34 12.71 -28.49
N ILE A 302 -19.45 12.55 -27.51
CA ILE A 302 -18.32 13.46 -27.29
C ILE A 302 -17.19 13.08 -28.26
N PRO A 303 -16.58 14.05 -28.96
CA PRO A 303 -15.41 13.78 -29.79
C PRO A 303 -14.29 13.11 -28.97
N PRO A 304 -13.66 12.03 -29.47
CA PRO A 304 -12.59 11.36 -28.75
C PRO A 304 -11.43 12.30 -28.40
N ASP A 305 -11.02 12.28 -27.14
CA ASP A 305 -9.82 12.97 -26.62
C ASP A 305 -9.04 12.02 -25.68
N ARG A 306 -7.97 12.53 -25.06
CA ARG A 306 -7.13 11.74 -24.14
C ARG A 306 -7.84 11.22 -22.88
N TYR A 307 -9.01 11.77 -22.52
CA TYR A 307 -9.79 11.41 -21.34
C TYR A 307 -10.93 10.43 -21.64
N GLN A 308 -11.03 9.94 -22.88
CA GLN A 308 -12.08 8.99 -23.26
C GLN A 308 -12.10 7.74 -22.38
N SER A 309 -10.94 7.16 -22.09
CA SER A 309 -10.83 5.99 -21.20
C SER A 309 -11.21 6.30 -19.76
N LEU A 310 -10.99 7.53 -19.29
CA LEU A 310 -11.38 7.96 -17.95
C LEU A 310 -12.91 8.16 -17.86
N ARG A 311 -13.55 8.72 -18.90
CA ARG A 311 -15.01 8.86 -18.95
C ARG A 311 -15.72 7.50 -18.81
N LEU A 312 -15.18 6.45 -19.40
CA LEU A 312 -15.70 5.09 -19.24
C LEU A 312 -15.50 4.51 -17.82
N CYS A 313 -14.64 5.12 -17.01
CA CYS A 313 -14.42 4.73 -15.61
C CYS A 313 -15.29 5.50 -14.62
N ILE A 314 -15.54 6.79 -14.84
CA ILE A 314 -16.15 7.67 -13.83
C ILE A 314 -17.28 8.57 -14.38
N GLY A 315 -17.63 8.45 -15.65
CA GLY A 315 -18.59 9.32 -16.32
C GLY A 315 -18.02 10.70 -16.69
N GLU A 316 -18.73 11.39 -17.59
CA GLU A 316 -18.35 12.73 -18.07
C GLU A 316 -18.44 13.79 -16.98
N GLU A 317 -19.45 13.70 -16.11
CA GLU A 317 -19.65 14.72 -15.07
C GLU A 317 -18.45 14.79 -14.11
N LEU A 318 -17.96 13.65 -13.64
CA LEU A 318 -16.80 13.61 -12.76
C LEU A 318 -15.51 14.02 -13.49
N VAL A 319 -15.34 13.68 -14.77
CA VAL A 319 -14.21 14.17 -15.57
C VAL A 319 -14.21 15.70 -15.64
N GLN A 320 -15.37 16.33 -15.87
CA GLN A 320 -15.47 17.79 -15.88
C GLN A 320 -15.34 18.41 -14.47
N CYS A 321 -15.76 17.68 -13.44
CA CYS A 321 -15.53 18.06 -12.06
C CYS A 321 -14.02 18.13 -11.77
N LEU A 322 -13.25 17.09 -12.11
CA LEU A 322 -11.79 17.05 -11.98
C LEU A 322 -11.12 18.18 -12.75
N ALA A 323 -11.56 18.43 -13.99
CA ALA A 323 -11.02 19.47 -14.85
C ALA A 323 -11.10 20.88 -14.24
N ARG A 324 -12.19 21.18 -13.51
CA ARG A 324 -12.44 22.52 -12.93
C ARG A 324 -11.83 22.71 -11.53
N GLN A 325 -11.16 21.71 -10.98
CA GLN A 325 -10.65 21.79 -9.61
C GLN A 325 -9.58 22.88 -9.47
N ARG A 326 -9.62 23.57 -8.33
CA ARG A 326 -8.52 24.39 -7.83
C ARG A 326 -7.88 23.66 -6.66
N LEU A 327 -6.69 23.13 -6.85
CA LEU A 327 -6.05 22.21 -5.91
C LEU A 327 -4.76 22.81 -5.36
N PHE A 328 -4.53 22.69 -4.05
CA PHE A 328 -3.24 22.99 -3.44
C PHE A 328 -2.58 21.72 -2.90
N MET A 329 -1.41 21.36 -3.44
CA MET A 329 -0.62 20.23 -2.99
C MET A 329 0.61 20.70 -2.22
N VAL A 330 0.84 20.14 -1.03
CA VAL A 330 1.98 20.46 -0.18
C VAL A 330 2.97 19.30 -0.15
N GLY A 331 4.15 19.52 -0.72
CA GLY A 331 5.21 18.52 -0.86
C GLY A 331 5.30 17.95 -2.28
N CYS A 332 6.51 17.87 -2.81
CA CYS A 332 6.86 17.33 -4.13
C CYS A 332 7.84 16.15 -4.00
N GLY A 333 7.81 15.46 -2.86
CA GLY A 333 8.58 14.25 -2.58
C GLY A 333 8.03 13.00 -3.30
N ALA A 334 8.22 11.83 -2.70
CA ALA A 334 7.81 10.55 -3.32
C ALA A 334 6.30 10.50 -3.63
N ILE A 335 5.49 10.80 -2.63
CA ILE A 335 4.02 10.88 -2.75
C ILE A 335 3.64 11.98 -3.73
N GLY A 336 4.26 13.17 -3.64
CA GLY A 336 3.95 14.31 -4.51
C GLY A 336 4.22 14.04 -5.99
N CYS A 337 5.29 13.29 -6.31
CA CYS A 337 5.59 12.85 -7.67
C CYS A 337 4.50 11.92 -8.23
N GLU A 338 4.05 10.94 -7.44
CA GLU A 338 2.98 10.02 -7.83
C GLU A 338 1.64 10.75 -8.02
N LEU A 339 1.30 11.65 -7.09
CA LEU A 339 0.08 12.46 -7.18
C LEU A 339 0.08 13.39 -8.39
N LEU A 340 1.20 14.06 -8.70
CA LEU A 340 1.29 14.93 -9.88
C LEU A 340 1.15 14.15 -11.19
N LYS A 341 1.73 12.95 -11.29
CA LYS A 341 1.47 12.04 -12.41
C LYS A 341 -0.02 11.70 -12.50
N LEU A 342 -0.67 11.38 -11.38
CA LEU A 342 -2.11 11.11 -11.37
C LEU A 342 -2.93 12.33 -11.79
N PHE A 343 -2.59 13.54 -11.31
CA PHE A 343 -3.27 14.77 -11.71
C PHE A 343 -3.14 15.03 -13.21
N ALA A 344 -1.96 14.78 -13.79
CA ALA A 344 -1.73 14.86 -15.24
C ALA A 344 -2.54 13.83 -16.03
N LEU A 345 -2.58 12.57 -15.59
CA LEU A 345 -3.35 11.51 -16.26
C LEU A 345 -4.85 11.70 -16.15
N LEU A 346 -5.32 12.29 -15.04
CA LEU A 346 -6.74 12.54 -14.77
C LEU A 346 -7.24 13.90 -15.28
N GLY A 347 -6.34 14.78 -15.72
CA GLY A 347 -6.69 16.14 -16.17
C GLY A 347 -7.19 17.04 -15.03
N VAL A 348 -6.72 16.81 -13.80
CA VAL A 348 -7.13 17.60 -12.63
C VAL A 348 -6.71 19.05 -12.82
N GLY A 349 -7.65 19.98 -12.68
CA GLY A 349 -7.36 21.42 -12.74
C GLY A 349 -6.94 21.96 -14.11
N ARG A 350 -7.13 21.20 -15.21
CA ARG A 350 -6.85 21.69 -16.58
C ARG A 350 -7.66 22.93 -16.98
N ASN A 351 -8.88 23.06 -16.45
CA ASN A 351 -9.76 24.23 -16.56
C ASN A 351 -9.86 25.00 -15.23
N GLY A 352 -8.92 24.74 -14.32
CA GLY A 352 -8.83 25.34 -13.00
C GLY A 352 -7.39 25.75 -12.74
N GLU A 353 -6.81 25.25 -11.64
CA GLU A 353 -5.43 25.52 -11.29
C GLU A 353 -4.90 24.51 -10.26
N ILE A 354 -3.68 24.06 -10.44
CA ILE A 354 -2.92 23.32 -9.43
C ILE A 354 -1.86 24.26 -8.88
N THR A 355 -1.84 24.45 -7.57
CA THR A 355 -0.72 25.08 -6.86
C THR A 355 0.06 24.01 -6.13
N ILE A 356 1.39 24.02 -6.25
CA ILE A 356 2.26 23.11 -5.53
C ILE A 356 3.35 23.87 -4.79
N THR A 357 3.79 23.36 -3.64
CA THR A 357 4.95 23.91 -2.94
C THR A 357 5.85 22.84 -2.35
N ASP A 358 7.15 23.05 -2.44
CA ASP A 358 8.18 22.27 -1.75
C ASP A 358 9.46 23.10 -1.64
N HIS A 359 9.98 23.26 -0.43
CA HIS A 359 11.20 24.04 -0.18
C HIS A 359 12.51 23.28 -0.46
N ASP A 360 12.45 21.98 -0.68
CA ASP A 360 13.63 21.16 -0.87
C ASP A 360 14.18 21.22 -2.30
N HIS A 361 15.47 20.91 -2.41
CA HIS A 361 16.14 20.64 -3.67
C HIS A 361 16.26 19.13 -3.91
N ILE A 362 16.45 18.74 -5.17
CA ILE A 362 16.57 17.35 -5.58
C ILE A 362 17.93 16.79 -5.21
N GLU A 363 17.94 15.68 -4.48
CA GLU A 363 19.14 14.93 -4.11
C GLU A 363 19.24 13.58 -4.84
N LYS A 364 20.46 13.02 -4.90
CA LYS A 364 20.70 11.69 -5.50
C LYS A 364 19.89 10.59 -4.81
N SER A 365 19.72 10.68 -3.50
CA SER A 365 18.94 9.75 -2.67
C SER A 365 17.45 9.75 -3.02
N ASN A 366 16.96 10.80 -3.68
CA ASN A 366 15.55 10.95 -4.03
C ASN A 366 15.17 10.17 -5.30
N LEU A 367 16.11 10.01 -6.23
CA LEU A 367 15.88 9.45 -7.56
C LEU A 367 15.38 7.99 -7.55
N ASN A 368 15.51 7.27 -6.42
CA ASN A 368 15.02 5.90 -6.31
C ASN A 368 13.50 5.80 -6.16
N ARG A 369 12.82 6.91 -5.82
CA ARG A 369 11.37 6.93 -5.50
C ARG A 369 10.64 8.20 -5.95
N GLN A 370 11.36 9.18 -6.51
CA GLN A 370 10.81 10.44 -7.04
C GLN A 370 11.07 10.48 -8.54
N PHE A 371 10.31 9.67 -9.29
CA PHE A 371 10.59 9.35 -10.70
C PHE A 371 10.39 10.53 -11.67
N LEU A 372 9.76 11.63 -11.23
CA LEU A 372 9.70 12.88 -12.00
C LEU A 372 11.07 13.58 -12.10
N PHE A 373 12.06 13.12 -11.33
CA PHE A 373 13.40 13.69 -11.28
C PHE A 373 14.44 12.78 -11.94
N HIS A 374 15.43 13.40 -12.57
CA HIS A 374 16.53 12.73 -13.25
C HIS A 374 17.87 13.29 -12.78
N LYS A 375 18.97 12.60 -13.13
CA LYS A 375 20.32 13.00 -12.70
C LYS A 375 20.70 14.43 -13.10
N GLN A 376 20.15 14.94 -14.19
CA GLN A 376 20.39 16.32 -14.65
C GLN A 376 19.68 17.38 -13.79
N HIS A 377 18.69 16.98 -12.99
CA HIS A 377 17.90 17.88 -12.13
C HIS A 377 18.49 18.02 -10.72
N LEU A 378 19.65 17.42 -10.43
CA LEU A 378 20.28 17.51 -9.11
C LEU A 378 20.51 18.97 -8.69
N ASN A 379 20.22 19.27 -7.42
CA ASN A 379 20.28 20.60 -6.81
C ASN A 379 19.29 21.62 -7.40
N GLN A 380 18.32 21.21 -8.22
CA GLN A 380 17.21 22.09 -8.63
C GLN A 380 16.03 21.97 -7.64
N PRO A 381 15.18 23.00 -7.51
CA PRO A 381 14.01 22.93 -6.63
C PRO A 381 13.03 21.83 -7.06
N LYS A 382 12.57 21.01 -6.10
CA LYS A 382 11.67 19.88 -6.38
C LYS A 382 10.37 20.33 -7.04
N SER A 383 9.74 21.38 -6.52
CA SER A 383 8.44 21.86 -7.01
C SER A 383 8.51 22.35 -8.46
N THR A 384 9.54 23.12 -8.81
CA THR A 384 9.72 23.64 -10.18
C THR A 384 9.90 22.50 -11.19
N VAL A 385 10.78 21.54 -10.89
CA VAL A 385 11.03 20.41 -11.80
C VAL A 385 9.81 19.49 -11.86
N ALA A 386 9.13 19.24 -10.73
CA ALA A 386 7.94 18.39 -10.71
C ALA A 386 6.79 18.99 -11.54
N ALA A 387 6.59 20.31 -11.47
CA ALA A 387 5.63 21.02 -12.33
C ALA A 387 5.97 20.84 -13.80
N GLN A 388 7.23 21.04 -14.19
CA GLN A 388 7.66 20.88 -15.59
C GLN A 388 7.44 19.44 -16.07
N SER A 389 7.86 18.44 -15.29
CA SER A 389 7.66 17.02 -15.65
C SER A 389 6.18 16.66 -15.78
N ALA A 390 5.29 17.25 -14.96
CA ALA A 390 3.85 17.04 -15.08
C ALA A 390 3.26 17.71 -16.33
N LEU A 391 3.75 18.91 -16.70
CA LEU A 391 3.37 19.61 -17.93
C LEU A 391 3.84 18.84 -19.18
N ASP A 392 4.99 18.16 -19.11
CA ASP A 392 5.46 17.29 -20.19
C ASP A 392 4.53 16.08 -20.40
N MET A 393 3.88 15.58 -19.34
CA MET A 393 2.85 14.53 -19.42
C MET A 393 1.51 15.07 -19.92
N ASN A 394 1.14 16.28 -19.50
CA ASN A 394 -0.11 16.92 -19.88
C ASN A 394 0.02 18.46 -19.91
N ASN A 395 0.18 19.00 -21.11
CA ASN A 395 0.32 20.43 -21.35
C ASN A 395 -0.99 21.23 -21.22
N GLU A 396 -2.14 20.57 -21.04
CA GLU A 396 -3.42 21.23 -20.73
C GLU A 396 -3.50 21.67 -19.26
N LEU A 397 -2.59 21.20 -18.40
CA LEU A 397 -2.60 21.58 -16.99
C LEU A 397 -2.14 23.02 -16.77
N LYS A 398 -2.68 23.66 -15.73
CA LYS A 398 -2.16 24.91 -15.19
C LYS A 398 -1.54 24.66 -13.82
N ILE A 399 -0.21 24.71 -13.74
CA ILE A 399 0.53 24.45 -12.49
C ILE A 399 1.34 25.67 -12.08
N GLU A 400 1.06 26.20 -10.89
CA GLU A 400 1.91 27.18 -10.21
C GLU A 400 2.77 26.48 -9.16
N SER A 401 4.09 26.68 -9.22
CA SER A 401 5.04 26.05 -8.30
C SER A 401 5.72 27.09 -7.41
N TYR A 402 5.85 26.77 -6.13
CA TYR A 402 6.50 27.59 -5.12
C TYR A 402 7.58 26.80 -4.39
N THR A 403 8.60 27.49 -3.90
CA THR A 403 9.70 26.90 -3.11
C THR A 403 9.58 27.24 -1.62
N LEU A 404 8.35 27.39 -1.14
CA LEU A 404 8.05 27.88 0.20
C LEU A 404 7.84 26.73 1.18
N LYS A 405 8.43 26.86 2.37
CA LYS A 405 8.18 25.95 3.49
C LYS A 405 6.83 26.29 4.13
N VAL A 406 6.00 25.28 4.29
CA VAL A 406 4.73 25.38 4.99
C VAL A 406 4.94 25.20 6.50
N GLY A 407 4.34 26.05 7.31
CA GLY A 407 4.45 25.99 8.77
C GLY A 407 4.08 27.31 9.44
N VAL A 408 4.26 27.38 10.76
CA VAL A 408 4.03 28.62 11.53
C VAL A 408 5.03 29.69 11.06
N GLY A 409 4.52 30.88 10.70
CA GLY A 409 5.32 31.96 10.14
C GLY A 409 5.57 31.88 8.63
N SER A 410 4.93 30.93 7.92
CA SER A 410 5.00 30.87 6.45
C SER A 410 4.34 32.08 5.77
N ASN A 411 4.85 32.45 4.60
CA ASN A 411 4.33 33.49 3.71
C ASN A 411 2.84 33.28 3.30
N ASP A 412 2.29 34.22 2.53
CA ASP A 412 0.87 34.30 2.09
C ASP A 412 0.26 33.02 1.47
N LEU A 413 1.08 32.05 1.04
CA LEU A 413 0.66 30.79 0.41
C LEU A 413 -0.18 29.89 1.34
N CYS A 414 -0.15 30.11 2.66
CA CYS A 414 -1.03 29.41 3.60
C CYS A 414 -1.98 30.35 4.34
N SER A 415 -2.17 31.58 3.85
CA SER A 415 -3.15 32.53 4.39
C SER A 415 -4.59 32.03 4.27
N ASP A 416 -5.50 32.54 5.10
CA ASP A 416 -6.94 32.19 5.01
C ASP A 416 -7.51 32.57 3.65
N VAL A 417 -7.04 33.70 3.09
CA VAL A 417 -7.43 34.17 1.75
C VAL A 417 -7.03 33.16 0.67
N PHE A 418 -5.83 32.60 0.74
CA PHE A 418 -5.40 31.61 -0.24
C PHE A 418 -6.13 30.27 -0.06
N ILE A 419 -6.15 29.72 1.16
CA ILE A 419 -6.75 28.41 1.44
C ILE A 419 -8.26 28.42 1.14
N SER A 420 -8.98 29.49 1.49
CA SER A 420 -10.41 29.62 1.21
C SER A 420 -10.77 29.59 -0.28
N ARG A 421 -9.82 29.91 -1.19
CA ARG A 421 -10.01 29.82 -2.65
C ARG A 421 -9.82 28.41 -3.22
N GLN A 422 -9.15 27.52 -2.48
CA GLN A 422 -8.90 26.16 -2.93
C GLN A 422 -10.17 25.32 -2.83
N ALA A 423 -10.39 24.40 -3.77
CA ALA A 423 -11.45 23.41 -3.69
C ALA A 423 -11.05 22.24 -2.79
N ILE A 424 -9.78 21.84 -2.84
CA ILE A 424 -9.22 20.73 -2.07
C ILE A 424 -7.74 20.94 -1.77
N ILE A 425 -7.31 20.46 -0.60
CA ILE A 425 -5.91 20.45 -0.17
C ILE A 425 -5.41 19.00 -0.18
N VAL A 426 -4.18 18.78 -0.63
CA VAL A 426 -3.56 17.45 -0.68
C VAL A 426 -2.17 17.49 -0.07
N ASN A 427 -1.94 16.69 0.97
CA ASN A 427 -0.65 16.59 1.62
C ASN A 427 0.18 15.44 1.03
N ALA A 428 1.46 15.75 0.80
CA ALA A 428 2.52 14.82 0.44
C ALA A 428 3.76 15.10 1.32
N LEU A 429 3.50 15.23 2.62
CA LEU A 429 4.44 15.69 3.64
C LEU A 429 5.22 14.52 4.26
N ASP A 430 6.31 14.82 4.97
CA ASP A 430 7.16 13.82 5.62
C ASP A 430 7.27 13.98 7.15
N ASN A 431 6.72 15.05 7.71
CA ASN A 431 6.76 15.35 9.15
C ASN A 431 5.37 15.65 9.71
N ILE A 432 5.16 15.32 11.00
CA ILE A 432 3.86 15.46 11.69
C ILE A 432 3.50 16.94 11.90
N GLU A 433 4.49 17.80 12.13
CA GLU A 433 4.27 19.24 12.38
C GLU A 433 3.56 19.92 11.19
N ALA A 434 4.08 19.74 9.98
CA ALA A 434 3.49 20.30 8.77
C ALA A 434 2.10 19.72 8.48
N ARG A 435 1.88 18.43 8.77
CA ARG A 435 0.56 17.78 8.62
C ARG A 435 -0.48 18.41 9.53
N ARG A 436 -0.15 18.56 10.82
CA ARG A 436 -1.03 19.21 11.82
C ARG A 436 -1.28 20.68 11.50
N TYR A 437 -0.26 21.39 11.01
CA TYR A 437 -0.43 22.75 10.53
C TYR A 437 -1.46 22.81 9.39
N MET A 438 -1.29 22.01 8.34
CA MET A 438 -2.22 22.01 7.20
C MET A 438 -3.63 21.56 7.57
N ASP A 439 -3.76 20.55 8.43
CA ASP A 439 -5.05 20.12 9.00
C ASP A 439 -5.75 21.28 9.71
N SER A 440 -5.04 22.01 10.59
CA SER A 440 -5.57 23.20 11.26
C SER A 440 -6.05 24.26 10.26
N ARG A 441 -5.26 24.57 9.22
CA ARG A 441 -5.67 25.53 8.17
C ARG A 441 -6.92 25.06 7.42
N CYS A 442 -7.02 23.77 7.11
CA CYS A 442 -8.18 23.17 6.43
C CYS A 442 -9.44 23.24 7.31
N VAL A 443 -9.33 22.93 8.60
CA VAL A 443 -10.42 23.01 9.56
C VAL A 443 -10.94 24.45 9.69
N THR A 444 -10.04 25.42 9.89
CA THR A 444 -10.41 26.85 9.99
C THR A 444 -11.14 27.33 8.73
N ASN A 445 -10.69 26.91 7.55
CA ASN A 445 -11.21 27.36 6.25
C ASN A 445 -12.27 26.43 5.66
N LYS A 446 -12.69 25.38 6.40
CA LYS A 446 -13.70 24.40 5.99
C LYS A 446 -13.38 23.75 4.64
N LYS A 447 -12.10 23.39 4.44
CA LYS A 447 -11.62 22.77 3.21
C LYS A 447 -11.40 21.27 3.37
N PRO A 448 -11.75 20.45 2.37
CA PRO A 448 -11.37 19.05 2.35
C PRO A 448 -9.86 18.88 2.29
N LEU A 449 -9.35 17.86 2.98
CA LEU A 449 -7.94 17.48 3.01
C LEU A 449 -7.78 16.00 2.66
N ILE A 450 -6.87 15.69 1.74
CA ILE A 450 -6.37 14.33 1.50
C ILE A 450 -4.97 14.24 2.11
N GLU A 451 -4.79 13.32 3.04
CA GLU A 451 -3.54 13.04 3.74
C GLU A 451 -3.04 11.63 3.41
N SER A 452 -1.72 11.47 3.34
CA SER A 452 -1.10 10.16 3.11
C SER A 452 0.32 10.11 3.66
N GLY A 453 0.73 8.91 4.10
CA GLY A 453 2.07 8.67 4.61
C GLY A 453 2.55 7.27 4.30
N THR A 454 3.88 7.12 4.26
CA THR A 454 4.55 5.85 3.97
C THR A 454 5.72 5.62 4.92
N MET A 455 5.90 4.38 5.37
CA MET A 455 7.05 3.95 6.16
C MET A 455 7.48 2.56 5.72
N GLY A 456 8.55 2.48 4.92
CA GLY A 456 8.98 1.22 4.30
C GLY A 456 7.85 0.62 3.42
N PRO A 457 7.44 -0.64 3.63
CA PRO A 457 6.32 -1.25 2.91
C PRO A 457 4.94 -0.85 3.45
N LYS A 458 4.88 -0.08 4.55
CA LYS A 458 3.62 0.36 5.18
C LYS A 458 3.19 1.69 4.55
N GLY A 459 1.88 1.86 4.39
CA GLY A 459 1.28 3.11 3.94
C GLY A 459 -0.09 3.32 4.54
N HIS A 460 -0.52 4.57 4.63
CA HIS A 460 -1.87 4.94 5.04
C HIS A 460 -2.38 6.11 4.20
N THR A 461 -3.71 6.21 4.10
CA THR A 461 -4.40 7.36 3.53
C THR A 461 -5.50 7.79 4.50
N PHE A 462 -5.75 9.09 4.56
CA PHE A 462 -6.75 9.67 5.45
C PHE A 462 -7.45 10.83 4.74
N VAL A 463 -8.78 10.88 4.82
CA VAL A 463 -9.59 11.88 4.11
C VAL A 463 -10.41 12.67 5.11
N VAL A 464 -10.19 13.98 5.16
CA VAL A 464 -10.97 14.92 5.97
C VAL A 464 -12.02 15.57 5.09
N VAL A 465 -13.29 15.32 5.43
CA VAL A 465 -14.45 15.92 4.78
C VAL A 465 -15.13 16.88 5.77
N PRO A 466 -15.20 18.19 5.46
CA PRO A 466 -15.82 19.18 6.34
C PRO A 466 -17.22 18.77 6.76
N TYR A 467 -17.51 18.86 8.06
CA TYR A 467 -18.80 18.51 8.66
C TYR A 467 -19.23 17.04 8.56
N LYS A 468 -18.32 16.13 8.16
CA LYS A 468 -18.63 14.70 8.03
C LYS A 468 -17.64 13.76 8.72
N SER A 469 -16.34 14.02 8.62
CA SER A 469 -15.30 13.19 9.23
C SER A 469 -14.65 13.86 10.44
N GLU A 470 -13.85 13.10 11.18
CA GLU A 470 -12.88 13.67 12.11
C GLU A 470 -11.70 14.35 11.37
N THR A 471 -10.85 15.03 12.14
CA THR A 471 -9.66 15.75 11.64
C THR A 471 -8.40 14.91 11.85
N TYR A 472 -7.34 15.19 11.10
CA TYR A 472 -6.08 14.45 11.26
C TYR A 472 -5.50 14.61 12.67
N SER A 473 -5.61 15.82 13.24
CA SER A 473 -5.05 16.13 14.57
C SER A 473 -5.77 15.46 15.74
N ASN A 474 -6.95 14.86 15.51
CA ASN A 474 -7.63 14.07 16.54
C ASN A 474 -7.04 12.66 16.71
N GLN A 475 -6.17 12.24 15.79
CA GLN A 475 -5.46 10.97 15.93
C GLN A 475 -4.29 11.11 16.90
N ASN A 476 -4.22 10.16 17.84
CA ASN A 476 -3.10 10.05 18.76
C ASN A 476 -2.05 9.11 18.15
N ASP A 477 -1.17 9.69 17.33
CA ASP A 477 0.04 8.98 16.91
C ASP A 477 0.92 8.68 18.12
N PRO A 478 1.57 7.50 18.19
CA PRO A 478 2.57 7.22 19.21
C PRO A 478 3.65 8.30 19.16
N ILE A 479 3.96 8.91 20.31
CA ILE A 479 5.06 9.85 20.41
C ILE A 479 6.36 9.04 20.33
N ASP A 480 7.28 9.45 19.45
CA ASP A 480 8.63 8.90 19.44
C ASP A 480 9.21 9.01 20.85
N LYS A 481 9.55 7.87 21.45
CA LYS A 481 10.10 7.84 22.80
C LYS A 481 11.51 8.39 22.78
N ASP A 482 11.72 9.53 23.43
CA ASP A 482 13.06 10.02 23.70
C ASP A 482 13.79 9.05 24.63
N VAL A 483 15.02 8.70 24.28
CA VAL A 483 15.88 7.87 25.13
C VAL A 483 16.24 8.68 26.38
N PRO A 484 16.06 8.14 27.60
CA PRO A 484 16.44 8.84 28.83
C PRO A 484 17.89 9.31 28.78
N TYR A 485 18.10 10.59 29.12
CA TYR A 485 19.41 11.24 29.03
C TYR A 485 20.53 10.51 29.79
N CYS A 486 20.22 9.91 30.93
CA CYS A 486 21.17 9.11 31.72
C CYS A 486 21.67 7.87 30.96
N ASN A 487 20.82 7.24 30.14
CA ASN A 487 21.19 6.08 29.32
C ASN A 487 22.10 6.49 28.17
N VAL A 488 21.90 7.68 27.59
CA VAL A 488 22.75 8.18 26.50
C VAL A 488 24.14 8.58 27.01
N LYS A 489 24.21 9.25 28.16
CA LYS A 489 25.48 9.82 28.66
C LYS A 489 26.31 8.90 29.53
N SER A 490 25.65 8.08 30.36
CA SER A 490 26.33 7.35 31.43
C SER A 490 26.28 5.84 31.24
N PHE A 491 25.19 5.32 30.67
CA PHE A 491 24.94 3.88 30.56
C PHE A 491 24.37 3.46 29.20
N PRO A 492 25.12 3.61 28.09
CA PRO A 492 24.66 3.17 26.78
C PRO A 492 24.57 1.64 26.76
N ALA A 493 23.37 1.11 26.50
CA ALA A 493 23.09 -0.32 26.50
C ALA A 493 22.91 -0.92 25.10
N ASN A 494 22.62 -0.08 24.11
CA ASN A 494 22.44 -0.47 22.71
C ASN A 494 23.14 0.51 21.76
N ILE A 495 23.20 0.15 20.47
CA ILE A 495 23.89 0.95 19.45
C ILE A 495 23.20 2.30 19.18
N GLU A 496 21.89 2.38 19.43
CA GLU A 496 21.10 3.60 19.25
C GLU A 496 21.52 4.68 20.25
N HIS A 497 21.72 4.31 21.53
CA HIS A 497 22.23 5.23 22.55
C HIS A 497 23.60 5.82 22.14
N CYS A 498 24.49 4.97 21.65
CA CYS A 498 25.82 5.40 21.15
C CYS A 498 25.69 6.35 19.95
N THR A 499 24.72 6.11 19.07
CA THR A 499 24.48 6.94 17.89
C THR A 499 23.93 8.32 18.27
N ILE A 500 22.98 8.38 19.20
CA ILE A 500 22.45 9.64 19.75
C ILE A 500 23.57 10.43 20.42
N TRP A 501 24.37 9.78 21.27
CA TRP A 501 25.52 10.41 21.92
C TRP A 501 26.52 10.98 20.92
N ALA A 502 26.84 10.22 19.86
CA ALA A 502 27.76 10.68 18.81
C ALA A 502 27.22 11.90 18.05
N ARG A 503 25.92 11.92 17.74
CA ARG A 503 25.24 13.05 17.11
C ARG A 503 25.30 14.30 18.01
N GLU A 504 24.97 14.18 19.29
CA GLU A 504 25.06 15.29 20.25
C GLU A 504 26.51 15.81 20.37
N LYS A 505 27.48 14.89 20.36
CA LYS A 505 28.90 15.26 20.45
C LYS A 505 29.34 16.03 19.20
N PHE A 506 28.88 15.62 18.02
CA PHE A 506 29.13 16.33 16.77
C PHE A 506 28.50 17.73 16.81
N GLU A 507 27.21 17.84 17.13
CA GLU A 507 26.47 19.10 17.15
C GLU A 507 27.05 20.10 18.16
N SER A 508 27.34 19.65 19.39
CA SER A 508 27.95 20.50 20.41
C SER A 508 29.35 20.99 20.02
N THR A 509 30.15 20.17 19.35
CA THR A 509 31.55 20.48 19.04
C THR A 509 31.69 21.32 17.78
N PHE A 510 30.93 21.00 16.73
CA PHE A 510 31.12 21.55 15.39
C PHE A 510 30.02 22.49 14.91
N TYR A 511 28.89 22.57 15.63
CA TYR A 511 27.81 23.51 15.30
C TYR A 511 27.61 24.54 16.42
N MET A 512 27.21 24.12 17.62
CA MET A 512 26.84 25.05 18.70
C MET A 512 28.00 25.95 19.13
N LYS A 513 29.19 25.38 19.41
CA LYS A 513 30.38 26.15 19.82
C LYS A 513 30.83 27.17 18.76
N PRO A 514 31.00 26.78 17.48
CA PRO A 514 31.29 27.75 16.42
C PRO A 514 30.20 28.81 16.24
N SER A 515 28.91 28.42 16.25
CA SER A 515 27.80 29.37 16.09
C SER A 515 27.75 30.41 17.21
N LEU A 516 28.00 29.99 18.46
CA LEU A 516 28.12 30.91 19.60
C LEU A 516 29.27 31.90 19.41
N TYR A 517 30.43 31.45 18.93
CA TYR A 517 31.55 32.34 18.64
C TYR A 517 31.22 33.34 17.53
N ASN A 518 30.53 32.89 16.48
CA ASN A 518 30.16 33.75 15.33
C ASN A 518 28.98 34.69 15.62
N SER A 519 28.25 34.48 16.72
CA SER A 519 27.14 35.35 17.15
C SER A 519 27.56 36.50 18.07
N VAL A 520 28.83 36.54 18.47
CA VAL A 520 29.49 37.62 19.22
C VAL A 520 30.31 38.44 18.24
#